data_AF-A0A941X4Y6-F1
#
_entry.id   AF-A0A941X4Y6-F1
#
_cell.length_a   1.000
_cell.length_b   1.000
_cell.length_c   1.000
_cell.angle_alpha   90.00
_cell.angle_beta   90.00
_cell.angle_gamma   90.00
#
_symmetry.space_group_name_H-M   'P 1'
#
loop_
_entity.id
_entity.type
_entity.pdbx_description
1 polymer ?
#
loop_
_entity_poly.entity_id
_entity_poly.type
_entity_poly.pdbx_seq_one_letter_code
_entity_poly.pdbx_strand_id
1 'polypeptide(L)'
;MKDRLLYGLFPGLSAPFIIILLFWLFRFHDLPLSQFIHQAIALKVQFKLISVGVFFADLGLFYLFLHLNKNNASKGVILAVLIYFFLFLFSSL
;
A
#
# COMPACT_ATOMS: atom_id res chain seq x y z
N MET A 1 -20.95 10.33 -11.97
CA MET A 1 -20.14 10.85 -10.83
C MET A 1 -18.77 11.29 -11.34
N LYS A 2 -18.40 12.56 -11.15
CA LYS A 2 -17.10 13.14 -11.56
C LYS A 2 -15.99 12.43 -10.76
N ASP A 3 -15.04 11.82 -11.47
CA ASP A 3 -13.88 11.18 -10.85
C ASP A 3 -12.99 12.25 -10.21
N ARG A 4 -12.57 12.00 -8.97
CA ARG A 4 -11.73 12.89 -8.18
C ARG A 4 -10.42 12.18 -7.92
N LEU A 5 -9.34 12.94 -7.91
CA LEU A 5 -8.01 12.44 -7.57
C LEU A 5 -8.00 11.76 -6.19
N LEU A 6 -8.75 12.31 -5.24
CA LEU A 6 -8.91 11.75 -3.90
C LEU A 6 -9.46 10.32 -3.89
N TYR A 7 -10.28 9.93 -4.87
CA TYR A 7 -10.80 8.57 -4.97
C TYR A 7 -9.75 7.54 -5.35
N GLY A 8 -8.59 7.95 -5.86
CA GLY A 8 -7.44 7.07 -6.03
C GLY A 8 -6.43 7.19 -4.90
N LEU A 9 -6.25 8.41 -4.38
CA LEU A 9 -5.26 8.69 -3.35
C LEU A 9 -5.56 7.95 -2.04
N PHE A 10 -6.78 8.05 -1.52
CA PHE A 10 -7.16 7.38 -0.27
C PHE A 10 -7.05 5.86 -0.35
N PRO A 11 -7.59 5.18 -1.38
CA PRO A 11 -7.38 3.74 -1.50
C PRO A 11 -5.92 3.39 -1.77
N GLY A 12 -5.15 4.15 -2.54
CA GLY A 12 -3.72 3.90 -2.73
C GLY A 12 -2.91 4.00 -1.43
N LEU A 13 -3.27 4.93 -0.53
CA LEU A 13 -2.61 5.04 0.78
C LEU A 13 -3.05 3.97 1.79
N SER A 14 -4.19 3.31 1.59
CA SER A 14 -4.74 2.36 2.58
C SER A 14 -4.63 0.89 2.15
N ALA A 15 -4.71 0.61 0.86
CA ALA A 15 -4.69 -0.73 0.31
C ALA A 15 -3.39 -1.52 0.57
N PRO A 16 -2.19 -0.91 0.65
CA PRO A 16 -0.98 -1.61 1.04
C PRO A 16 -1.10 -2.30 2.40
N PHE A 17 -1.79 -1.68 3.35
CA PHE A 17 -2.03 -2.25 4.68
C PHE A 17 -3.00 -3.43 4.63
N ILE A 18 -3.97 -3.42 3.72
CA ILE A 18 -4.87 -4.55 3.48
C ILE A 18 -4.06 -5.75 2.96
N ILE A 19 -3.15 -5.54 2.00
CA ILE A 19 -2.28 -6.61 1.49
C ILE A 19 -1.37 -7.16 2.59
N ILE A 20 -0.79 -6.31 3.43
CA ILE A 20 0.02 -6.75 4.59
C ILE A 20 -0.82 -7.55 5.59
N LEU A 21 -2.05 -7.13 5.85
CA LEU A 21 -2.96 -7.84 6.76
C LEU A 21 -3.36 -9.21 6.20
N LEU A 22 -3.62 -9.29 4.89
CA LEU A 22 -3.85 -10.58 4.22
C LEU A 22 -2.61 -11.46 4.27
N PHE A 23 -1.42 -10.89 4.04
CA PHE A 23 -0.17 -11.63 4.15
C PHE A 23 0.06 -12.20 5.56
N TRP A 24 -0.21 -11.39 6.60
CA TRP A 24 -0.20 -11.85 7.98
C TRP A 24 -1.23 -12.97 8.21
N LEU A 25 -2.47 -12.79 7.75
CA LEU A 25 -3.54 -13.77 7.91
C LEU A 25 -3.23 -15.11 7.24
N PHE A 26 -2.65 -15.11 6.04
CA PHE A 26 -2.38 -16.35 5.31
C PHE A 26 -1.07 -17.03 5.72
N ARG A 27 -0.06 -16.28 6.17
CA ARG A 27 1.28 -16.83 6.42
C ARG A 27 1.69 -16.85 7.89
N PHE A 28 1.15 -15.95 8.72
CA PHE A 28 1.60 -15.71 10.09
C PHE A 28 0.43 -15.64 11.09
N HIS A 29 -0.71 -16.29 10.80
CA HIS A 29 -1.89 -16.26 11.69
C HIS A 29 -1.62 -16.83 13.08
N ASP A 30 -0.61 -17.70 13.22
CA ASP A 30 -0.16 -18.23 14.52
C ASP A 30 0.48 -17.16 15.42
N LEU A 31 0.94 -16.04 14.84
CA LEU A 31 1.55 -14.94 15.55
C LEU A 31 0.52 -13.81 15.75
N PRO A 32 0.33 -13.30 16.98
CA PRO A 32 -0.47 -12.10 17.20
C PRO A 32 0.01 -10.93 16.34
N LEU A 33 -0.93 -10.14 15.79
CA LEU A 33 -0.61 -9.02 14.88
C LEU A 33 0.39 -8.03 15.49
N SER A 34 0.28 -7.75 16.79
CA SER A 34 1.23 -6.90 17.51
C SER A 34 2.65 -7.47 17.47
N GLN A 35 2.82 -8.76 17.71
CA GLN A 35 4.11 -9.44 17.65
C GLN A 35 4.68 -9.47 16.24
N PHE A 36 3.83 -9.68 15.22
CA PHE A 36 4.23 -9.60 13.82
C PHE A 36 4.82 -8.22 13.47
N ILE A 37 4.13 -7.14 13.88
CA ILE A 37 4.59 -5.77 13.65
C ILE A 37 5.91 -5.52 14.41
N HIS A 38 6.01 -5.93 15.67
CA HIS A 38 7.24 -5.78 16.46
C HIS A 38 8.42 -6.52 15.82
N GLN A 39 8.23 -7.75 15.34
CA GLN A 39 9.27 -8.50 14.65
C GLN A 39 9.67 -7.85 13.33
N ALA A 40 8.71 -7.36 12.54
CA ALA A 40 8.99 -6.66 11.29
C ALA A 40 9.89 -5.43 11.51
N ILE A 41 9.64 -4.67 12.58
CA ILE A 41 10.45 -3.51 12.97
C ILE A 41 11.81 -3.95 13.51
N ALA A 42 11.86 -4.95 14.41
CA ALA A 42 13.10 -5.45 15.00
C ALA A 42 14.07 -6.01 13.95
N LEU A 43 13.53 -6.69 12.93
CA LEU A 43 14.30 -7.24 11.80
C LEU A 43 14.59 -6.20 10.71
N LYS A 44 14.12 -4.95 10.88
CA LYS A 44 14.27 -3.85 9.89
C LYS A 44 13.70 -4.20 8.50
N VAL A 45 12.62 -4.99 8.45
CA VAL A 45 11.94 -5.40 7.21
C VAL A 45 10.59 -4.71 7.00
N GLN A 46 10.16 -3.83 7.91
CA GLN A 46 8.88 -3.13 7.83
C GLN A 46 8.70 -2.39 6.50
N PHE A 47 9.74 -1.69 6.02
CA PHE A 47 9.66 -0.97 4.74
C PHE A 47 9.59 -1.94 3.56
N LYS A 48 10.28 -3.08 3.61
CA LYS A 48 10.18 -4.11 2.56
C LYS A 48 8.76 -4.68 2.48
N LEU A 49 8.13 -4.95 3.62
CA LEU A 49 6.75 -5.42 3.67
C LEU A 49 5.77 -4.39 3.11
N ILE A 50 5.91 -3.11 3.49
CA ILE A 50 5.06 -2.05 2.96
C ILE A 50 5.29 -1.87 1.46
N SER A 51 6.54 -1.92 0.96
CA SER A 51 6.85 -1.87 -0.48
C SER A 51 6.15 -2.97 -1.27
N VAL A 52 6.10 -4.19 -0.74
CA VAL A 52 5.35 -5.30 -1.37
C VAL A 52 3.86 -4.99 -1.38
N GLY A 53 3.32 -4.47 -0.28
CA GLY A 53 1.94 -4.02 -0.19
C GLY A 53 1.61 -2.95 -1.25
N VAL A 54 2.44 -1.91 -1.34
CA VAL A 54 2.32 -0.83 -2.34
C VAL A 54 2.37 -1.38 -3.75
N PHE A 55 3.36 -2.23 -4.05
CA PHE A 55 3.50 -2.80 -5.39
C PHE A 55 2.25 -3.56 -5.84
N PHE A 56 1.74 -4.50 -5.04
CA PHE A 56 0.58 -5.30 -5.45
C PHE A 56 -0.74 -4.53 -5.35
N ALA A 57 -0.94 -3.78 -4.27
CA ALA A 57 -2.18 -3.04 -4.04
C ALA A 57 -2.36 -1.91 -5.06
N ASP A 58 -1.35 -1.06 -5.22
CA ASP A 58 -1.47 0.15 -6.04
C ASP A 58 -1.42 -0.18 -7.53
N LEU A 59 -0.68 -1.22 -7.94
CA LEU A 59 -0.74 -1.71 -9.32
C LEU A 59 -2.14 -2.25 -9.65
N GLY A 60 -2.72 -3.04 -8.74
CA GLY A 60 -4.08 -3.56 -8.89
C GLY A 60 -5.12 -2.44 -8.94
N LEU A 61 -5.05 -1.48 -8.01
CA LEU A 61 -5.95 -0.33 -7.98
C LEU A 61 -5.79 0.59 -9.19
N PHE A 62 -4.55 0.82 -9.62
CA PHE A 62 -4.26 1.62 -10.81
C PHE A 62 -4.93 1.02 -12.04
N TYR A 63 -4.74 -0.30 -12.25
CA TYR A 63 -5.33 -1.01 -13.38
C TYR A 63 -6.86 -1.05 -13.28
N LEU A 64 -7.41 -1.29 -12.09
CA LEU A 64 -8.86 -1.27 -11.87
C LEU A 64 -9.47 0.08 -12.24
N PHE A 65 -8.91 1.19 -11.77
CA PHE A 65 -9.42 2.52 -12.10
C PHE A 65 -9.22 2.87 -13.58
N LEU A 66 -8.13 2.40 -14.19
CA LEU A 66 -7.90 2.58 -15.62
C LEU A 66 -8.97 1.84 -16.43
N HIS A 67 -9.28 0.59 -16.08
CA HIS A 67 -10.32 -0.21 -16.72
C HIS A 67 -11.72 0.40 -16.55
N LEU A 68 -11.99 1.04 -15.42
CA LEU A 68 -13.26 1.74 -15.15
C LEU A 68 -13.34 3.15 -15.79
N ASN A 69 -12.37 3.52 -16.63
CA ASN A 69 -12.26 4.86 -17.23
C ASN A 69 -12.20 5.99 -16.19
N LYS A 70 -11.63 5.73 -15.00
CA LYS A 70 -11.48 6.68 -13.89
C LYS A 70 -10.07 7.28 -13.85
N ASN A 71 -9.71 8.00 -14.90
CA ASN A 71 -8.34 8.50 -15.11
C ASN A 71 -7.83 9.40 -13.97
N ASN A 72 -8.66 10.25 -13.36
CA ASN A 72 -8.22 11.07 -12.23
C ASN A 72 -7.99 10.23 -10.97
N ALA A 73 -8.77 9.17 -10.76
CA ALA A 73 -8.52 8.23 -9.67
C ALA A 73 -7.22 7.45 -9.93
N SER A 74 -6.97 6.96 -11.14
CA SER A 74 -5.68 6.32 -11.47
C SER A 74 -4.48 7.23 -11.18
N LYS A 75 -4.57 8.53 -11.50
CA LYS A 75 -3.55 9.53 -11.13
C LYS A 75 -3.39 9.68 -9.62
N GLY A 76 -4.49 9.59 -8.86
CA GLY A 76 -4.47 9.60 -7.41
C GLY A 76 -3.72 8.41 -6.81
N VAL A 77 -3.84 7.23 -7.41
CA VAL A 77 -3.06 6.05 -7.00
C VAL A 77 -1.58 6.26 -7.26
N ILE A 78 -1.20 6.80 -8.43
CA ILE A 78 0.20 7.16 -8.71
C ILE A 78 0.74 8.14 -7.67
N LEU A 79 -0.06 9.13 -7.26
CA LEU A 79 0.33 10.08 -6.22
C LEU A 79 0.58 9.38 -4.88
N ALA A 80 -0.20 8.37 -4.52
CA ALA A 80 0.04 7.57 -3.32
C ALA A 80 1.40 6.84 -3.39
N VAL A 81 1.72 6.22 -4.53
CA VAL A 81 3.03 5.58 -4.76
C VAL A 81 4.18 6.58 -4.58
N LEU A 82 4.04 7.80 -5.13
CA LEU A 82 5.06 8.84 -4.97
C LEU A 82 5.23 9.26 -3.50
N ILE A 83 4.14 9.39 -2.75
CA ILE A 83 4.19 9.69 -1.31
C ILE A 83 4.94 8.60 -0.56
N TYR A 84 4.65 7.31 -0.84
CA TYR A 84 5.39 6.20 -0.25
C TYR A 84 6.87 6.22 -0.61
N PHE A 85 7.21 6.49 -1.87
CA PHE A 85 8.58 6.61 -2.32
C PHE A 85 9.35 7.67 -1.51
N PHE A 86 8.79 8.88 -1.38
CA PHE A 86 9.43 9.94 -0.59
C PHE A 86 9.50 9.58 0.91
N LEU A 87 8.44 8.99 1.47
CA LEU A 87 8.44 8.52 2.87
C LEU A 87 9.57 7.51 3.13
N PHE A 88 9.76 6.56 2.22
CA PHE A 88 10.83 5.57 2.35
C PHE A 88 12.20 6.20 2.17
N LEU A 89 12.36 7.07 1.17
CA LEU A 89 13.62 7.77 0.94
C LEU A 89 14.07 8.50 2.21
N PHE A 90 13.19 9.31 2.82
CA PHE A 90 13.52 10.06 4.03
C PHE A 90 13.65 9.22 5.29
N SER A 91 12.92 8.11 5.40
CA SER A 91 13.02 7.21 6.57
C SER A 91 14.21 6.24 6.49
N SER A 92 14.80 6.10 5.29
CA SER A 92 15.96 5.22 5.03
C SER A 92 17.30 5.96 5.04
N LEU A 93 17.27 7.30 5.09
CA LEU A 93 18.41 8.18 5.36
C LEU A 93 18.75 8.18 6.85
#